data_AF-A0A2I0HQ25-F1
#
_entry.id   AF-A0A2I0HQ25-F1
#
_cell.length_a   1.000
_cell.length_b   1.000
_cell.length_c   1.000
_cell.angle_alpha   90.00
_cell.angle_beta   90.00
_cell.angle_gamma   90.00
#
_symmetry.space_group_name_H-M   'P 1'
#
loop_
_entity.id
_entity.type
_entity.pdbx_description
1 polymer ?
#
loop_
_entity_poly.entity_id
_entity_poly.type
_entity_poly.pdbx_seq_one_letter_code
_entity_poly.pdbx_strand_id
1 'polypeptide(L)'
;MFNEVPENEREKKLIDGGLDISRLANIILVHREGNAVIRRHLESLPLECFDSILILADESVEDSAMQADSRSLATLLLIRDIQAKRLPYREATVSQSHRGSFSQGSWMGEMQQASDKSVIISEILDPRTKNLLSMSKISDYVLSNELVSMALAMVAEDRQINDVLEELFAEEGNELHIREADLYLHEGEELSFYEILLRARQRREIVIGYRLSNAEKAMINPPAKTEKRRWSLKDVFVVIAEKE
;
A
#
# COMPACT_ATOMS: atom_id res chain seq x y z
N MET A 1 -12.40 -2.60 12.27
CA MET A 1 -12.58 -1.14 12.25
C MET A 1 -12.36 -0.55 13.64
N PHE A 2 -11.45 0.42 13.77
CA PHE A 2 -11.17 1.15 15.01
C PHE A 2 -11.62 2.61 14.86
N ASN A 3 -12.50 3.09 15.74
CA ASN A 3 -13.10 4.42 15.65
C ASN A 3 -13.65 4.86 17.03
N GLU A 4 -13.96 6.15 17.21
CA GLU A 4 -14.55 6.71 18.44
C GLU A 4 -16.08 6.51 18.52
N VAL A 5 -16.74 6.37 17.37
CA VAL A 5 -18.20 6.14 17.28
C VAL A 5 -18.56 4.80 17.93
N PRO A 6 -19.62 4.69 18.76
CA PRO A 6 -20.04 3.41 19.34
C PRO A 6 -20.38 2.32 18.31
N GLU A 7 -20.15 1.05 18.64
CA GLU A 7 -20.35 -0.09 17.72
C GLU A 7 -21.77 -0.18 17.13
N ASN A 8 -22.79 0.00 17.97
CA ASN A 8 -24.20 -0.01 17.56
C ASN A 8 -24.53 1.10 16.54
N GLU A 9 -23.92 2.28 16.68
CA GLU A 9 -24.10 3.37 15.71
C GLU A 9 -23.39 3.10 14.39
N ARG A 10 -22.24 2.41 14.43
CA ARG A 10 -21.52 2.01 13.20
C ARG A 10 -22.32 1.01 12.38
N GLU A 11 -22.84 -0.05 13.00
CA GLU A 11 -23.66 -1.03 12.29
C GLU A 11 -24.87 -0.37 11.63
N LYS A 12 -25.53 0.54 12.36
CA LYS A 12 -26.63 1.33 11.80
C LYS A 12 -26.18 2.17 10.60
N LYS A 13 -25.08 2.92 10.70
CA LYS A 13 -24.53 3.71 9.58
C LYS A 13 -24.22 2.84 8.37
N LEU A 14 -23.67 1.64 8.57
CA LEU A 14 -23.35 0.70 7.49
C LEU A 14 -24.62 0.20 6.78
N ILE A 15 -25.64 -0.19 7.55
CA ILE A 15 -26.94 -0.64 7.01
C ILE A 15 -27.65 0.49 6.29
N ASP A 16 -27.68 1.70 6.86
CA ASP A 16 -28.27 2.89 6.25
C ASP A 16 -27.53 3.27 4.94
N GLY A 17 -26.23 2.99 4.86
CA GLY A 17 -25.40 3.11 3.65
C GLY A 17 -25.58 1.98 2.63
N GLY A 18 -26.46 1.01 2.90
CA GLY A 18 -26.77 -0.11 2.00
C GLY A 18 -25.89 -1.35 2.16
N LEU A 19 -25.02 -1.41 3.17
CA LEU A 19 -24.19 -2.59 3.44
C LEU A 19 -24.92 -3.60 4.34
N ASP A 20 -25.19 -4.78 3.81
CA ASP A 20 -25.70 -5.92 4.59
C ASP A 20 -24.55 -6.76 5.15
N ILE A 21 -24.23 -6.54 6.43
CA ILE A 21 -23.14 -7.22 7.15
C ILE A 21 -23.33 -8.75 7.14
N SER A 22 -24.58 -9.25 7.08
CA SER A 22 -24.86 -10.68 7.09
C SER A 22 -24.51 -11.39 5.78
N ARG A 23 -24.34 -10.63 4.69
CA ARG A 23 -24.04 -11.15 3.35
C ARG A 23 -22.56 -11.06 2.98
N LEU A 24 -21.70 -10.65 3.91
CA LEU A 24 -20.26 -10.61 3.70
C LEU A 24 -19.72 -12.05 3.52
N ALA A 25 -19.08 -12.32 2.39
CA ALA A 25 -18.58 -13.65 2.06
C ALA A 25 -17.15 -13.91 2.57
N ASN A 26 -16.27 -12.92 2.41
CA ASN A 26 -14.82 -13.10 2.56
C ASN A 26 -14.21 -12.31 3.73
N ILE A 27 -15.00 -11.50 4.44
CA ILE A 27 -14.53 -10.65 5.54
C ILE A 27 -15.42 -10.80 6.77
N ILE A 28 -14.79 -10.73 7.95
CA ILE A 28 -15.48 -10.65 9.24
C ILE A 28 -15.19 -9.27 9.82
N LEU A 29 -16.25 -8.53 10.15
CA LEU A 29 -16.11 -7.21 10.72
C LEU A 29 -15.84 -7.31 12.22
N VAL A 30 -14.68 -6.81 12.65
CA VAL A 30 -14.32 -6.72 14.07
C VAL A 30 -14.28 -5.25 14.48
N HIS A 31 -15.14 -4.87 15.40
CA HIS A 31 -15.21 -3.51 15.94
C HIS A 31 -14.32 -3.34 17.17
N ARG A 32 -13.66 -2.18 17.24
CA ARG A 32 -12.94 -1.68 18.41
C ARG A 32 -13.24 -0.20 18.58
N GLU A 33 -13.59 0.19 19.80
CA GLU A 33 -13.83 1.58 20.16
C GLU A 33 -12.56 2.22 20.71
N GLY A 34 -12.24 3.42 20.23
CA GLY A 34 -11.11 4.19 20.72
C GLY A 34 -10.71 5.30 19.76
N ASN A 35 -9.89 6.18 20.30
CA ASN A 35 -9.39 7.37 19.61
C ASN A 35 -8.01 7.09 19.01
N ALA A 36 -7.88 7.31 17.70
CA ALA A 36 -6.68 6.99 16.90
C ALA A 36 -5.46 7.85 17.25
N VAL A 37 -5.66 9.03 17.84
CA VAL A 37 -4.56 9.89 18.32
C VAL A 37 -4.15 9.61 19.77
N ILE A 38 -4.81 8.66 20.45
CA ILE A 38 -4.47 8.25 21.82
C ILE A 38 -3.67 6.95 21.80
N ARG A 39 -2.37 7.05 22.12
CA ARG A 39 -1.43 5.91 22.23
C ARG A 39 -2.00 4.71 22.98
N ARG A 40 -2.53 4.92 24.18
CA ARG A 40 -3.05 3.84 25.05
C ARG A 40 -4.15 3.01 24.36
N HIS A 41 -4.96 3.64 23.50
CA HIS A 41 -6.03 2.95 22.80
C HIS A 41 -5.47 2.14 21.63
N LEU A 42 -4.54 2.70 20.85
CA LEU A 42 -3.82 1.96 19.80
C LEU A 42 -3.02 0.80 20.36
N GLU A 43 -2.46 0.95 21.57
CA GLU A 43 -1.74 -0.12 22.26
C GLU A 43 -2.66 -1.30 22.68
N SER A 44 -3.98 -1.16 22.63
CA SER A 44 -4.86 -2.32 22.83
C SER A 44 -4.95 -3.23 21.60
N LEU A 45 -4.51 -2.75 20.42
CA LEU A 45 -4.65 -3.45 19.16
C LEU A 45 -3.44 -4.37 18.88
N PRO A 46 -3.65 -5.52 18.21
CA PRO A 46 -2.58 -6.40 17.73
C PRO A 46 -1.99 -5.85 16.42
N LEU A 47 -1.33 -4.68 16.49
CA LEU A 47 -0.82 -3.94 15.33
C LEU A 47 0.16 -4.73 14.46
N GLU A 48 0.80 -5.75 15.02
CA GLU A 48 1.77 -6.62 14.35
C GLU A 48 1.12 -7.76 13.55
N CYS A 49 -0.19 -8.00 13.74
CA CYS A 49 -0.94 -9.07 13.08
C CYS A 49 -1.67 -8.60 11.82
N PHE A 50 -1.68 -7.30 11.52
CA PHE A 50 -2.32 -6.77 10.32
C PHE A 50 -1.34 -6.75 9.15
N ASP A 51 -1.74 -7.36 8.04
CA ASP A 51 -0.96 -7.28 6.78
C ASP A 51 -0.90 -5.84 6.26
N SER A 52 -2.01 -5.11 6.42
CA SER A 52 -2.15 -3.72 6.01
C SER A 52 -3.01 -2.92 7.00
N ILE A 53 -2.64 -1.67 7.23
CA ILE A 53 -3.37 -0.71 8.08
C ILE A 53 -3.70 0.51 7.25
N LEU A 54 -5.00 0.81 7.10
CA LEU A 54 -5.47 2.02 6.45
C LEU A 54 -5.87 3.04 7.52
N ILE A 55 -5.27 4.23 7.46
CA ILE A 55 -5.61 5.39 8.28
C ILE A 55 -6.38 6.35 7.39
N LEU A 56 -7.69 6.41 7.61
CA LEU A 56 -8.61 7.23 6.84
C LEU A 56 -8.85 8.56 7.53
N ALA A 57 -9.13 9.60 6.75
CA ALA A 57 -9.62 10.86 7.28
C ALA A 57 -10.94 10.60 8.02
N ASP A 58 -11.10 11.22 9.20
CA ASP A 58 -12.26 11.04 10.04
C ASP A 58 -13.35 12.02 9.60
N GLU A 59 -14.52 11.50 9.21
CA GLU A 59 -15.71 12.25 8.76
C GLU A 59 -16.02 13.47 9.65
N SER A 60 -15.77 13.36 10.96
CA SER A 60 -16.03 14.43 11.93
C SER A 60 -15.14 15.67 11.80
N VAL A 61 -14.02 15.56 11.07
CA VAL A 61 -13.04 16.64 10.87
C VAL A 61 -12.69 16.88 9.39
N GLU A 62 -13.41 16.24 8.45
CA GLU A 62 -13.18 16.38 7.01
C GLU A 62 -13.36 17.82 6.50
N ASP A 63 -14.18 18.63 7.18
CA ASP A 63 -14.36 20.07 6.87
C ASP A 63 -13.05 20.87 6.97
N SER A 64 -12.05 20.34 7.70
CA SER A 64 -10.72 20.94 7.77
C SER A 64 -9.66 19.91 7.39
N ALA A 65 -9.29 19.90 6.11
CA ALA A 65 -8.21 19.07 5.57
C ALA A 65 -6.93 19.09 6.44
N MET A 66 -6.57 20.26 6.97
CA MET A 66 -5.41 20.40 7.86
C MET A 66 -5.55 19.63 9.18
N GLN A 67 -6.75 19.59 9.77
CA GLN A 67 -6.99 18.86 11.01
C GLN A 67 -7.06 17.35 10.77
N ALA A 68 -7.73 16.94 9.68
CA ALA A 68 -7.77 15.54 9.24
C ALA A 68 -6.34 15.01 9.00
N ASP A 69 -5.53 15.71 8.20
CA ASP A 69 -4.14 15.37 7.91
C ASP A 69 -3.30 15.24 9.20
N SER A 70 -3.45 16.20 10.12
CA SER A 70 -2.73 16.18 11.40
C SER A 70 -3.06 14.93 12.23
N ARG A 71 -4.34 14.53 12.27
CA ARG A 71 -4.77 13.31 12.98
C ARG A 71 -4.27 12.04 12.28
N SER A 72 -4.32 11.98 10.96
CA SER A 72 -3.81 10.84 10.18
C SER A 72 -2.30 10.65 10.39
N LEU A 73 -1.53 11.73 10.32
CA LEU A 73 -0.08 11.69 10.57
C LEU A 73 0.27 11.35 12.02
N ALA A 74 -0.45 11.90 12.99
CA ALA A 74 -0.26 11.56 14.39
C ALA A 74 -0.52 10.07 14.64
N THR A 75 -1.59 9.52 14.07
CA THR A 75 -1.93 8.09 14.14
C THR A 75 -0.83 7.23 13.52
N LEU A 76 -0.35 7.60 12.32
CA LEU A 76 0.73 6.91 11.63
C LEU A 76 2.01 6.84 12.47
N LEU A 77 2.43 7.98 13.02
CA LEU A 77 3.62 8.06 13.87
C LEU A 77 3.45 7.25 15.16
N LEU A 78 2.28 7.27 15.79
CA LEU A 78 2.00 6.49 16.98
C LEU A 78 2.05 4.99 16.71
N ILE A 79 1.42 4.51 15.63
CA ILE A 79 1.44 3.09 15.26
C ILE A 79 2.88 2.62 15.03
N ARG A 80 3.68 3.38 14.26
CA ARG A 80 5.07 3.04 14.00
C ARG A 80 5.92 3.01 15.26
N ASP A 81 5.77 3.99 16.16
CA ASP A 81 6.50 4.01 17.43
C ASP A 81 6.06 2.87 18.37
N ILE A 82 4.76 2.51 18.39
CA ILE A 82 4.26 1.36 19.15
C ILE A 82 4.85 0.06 18.61
N GLN A 83 4.81 -0.17 17.30
CA GLN A 83 5.40 -1.37 16.67
C GLN A 83 6.91 -1.45 16.94
N ALA A 84 7.64 -0.32 16.84
CA ALA A 84 9.07 -0.24 17.14
C ALA A 84 9.40 -0.63 18.59
N LYS A 85 8.59 -0.19 19.56
CA LYS A 85 8.78 -0.52 20.98
C LYS A 85 8.38 -1.95 21.35
N ARG A 86 7.44 -2.54 20.61
CA ARG A 86 6.97 -3.92 20.81
C ARG A 86 7.84 -4.95 20.13
N LEU A 87 8.62 -4.56 19.14
CA LEU A 87 9.67 -5.40 18.59
C LEU A 87 10.62 -5.76 19.74
N PRO A 88 10.67 -7.04 20.16
CA PRO A 88 11.63 -7.43 21.16
C PRO A 88 13.03 -7.25 20.57
N TYR A 89 14.01 -6.90 21.41
CA TYR A 89 15.46 -7.00 21.16
C TYR A 89 15.84 -8.48 20.88
N ARG A 90 15.30 -9.07 19.81
CA ARG A 90 15.30 -10.52 19.58
C ARG A 90 15.97 -10.92 18.27
N GLU A 91 16.95 -10.10 17.85
CA GLU A 91 17.93 -10.44 16.82
C GLU A 91 19.37 -10.07 17.22
N ALA A 92 19.66 -9.89 18.51
CA ALA A 92 21.04 -9.69 18.97
C ALA A 92 21.86 -11.00 19.11
N THR A 93 21.30 -12.17 18.75
CA THR A 93 21.96 -13.47 18.99
C THR A 93 22.09 -14.39 17.78
N VAL A 94 21.65 -14.02 16.57
CA VAL A 94 21.74 -14.91 15.39
C VAL A 94 22.61 -14.35 14.25
N SER A 95 23.15 -13.13 14.36
CA SER A 95 24.04 -12.58 13.32
C SER A 95 25.21 -11.76 13.91
N GLN A 96 25.96 -12.34 14.84
CA GLN A 96 27.33 -11.89 15.08
C GLN A 96 28.27 -12.41 13.98
N SER A 97 28.15 -11.85 12.79
CA SER A 97 29.27 -11.75 11.85
C SER A 97 28.98 -10.66 10.83
N HIS A 98 29.63 -9.51 11.05
CA HIS A 98 29.79 -8.35 10.16
C HIS A 98 28.64 -7.32 10.12
N ARG A 99 28.78 -6.26 10.92
CA ARG A 99 29.14 -4.90 10.43
C ARG A 99 29.28 -3.92 11.59
N GLY A 100 30.06 -2.87 11.34
CA GLY A 100 30.71 -2.02 12.33
C GLY A 100 29.81 -1.14 13.18
N SER A 101 30.42 -0.67 14.26
CA SER A 101 29.97 0.37 15.20
C SER A 101 29.10 1.45 14.54
N PHE A 102 27.79 1.38 14.76
CA PHE A 102 26.88 2.50 14.54
C PHE A 102 26.18 2.84 15.85
N SER A 103 26.13 4.15 16.12
CA SER A 103 25.68 4.81 17.33
C SER A 103 24.26 4.40 17.77
N GLN A 104 24.09 4.27 19.09
CA GLN A 104 22.81 4.35 19.80
C GLN A 104 21.88 5.43 19.21
N GLY A 105 20.64 5.05 18.87
CA GLY A 105 19.48 5.96 18.91
C GLY A 105 19.09 6.69 17.62
N SER A 106 18.98 6.02 16.47
CA SER A 106 18.19 6.58 15.35
C SER A 106 16.83 5.89 15.26
N TRP A 107 15.82 6.54 15.82
CA TRP A 107 14.39 6.23 15.63
C TRP A 107 14.02 5.87 14.18
N MET A 108 14.70 6.47 13.20
CA MET A 108 14.51 6.16 11.77
C MET A 108 14.93 4.74 11.36
N GLY A 109 15.86 4.11 12.07
CA GLY A 109 16.27 2.72 11.84
C GLY A 109 15.30 1.72 12.46
N GLU A 110 14.79 2.02 13.65
CA GLU A 110 13.77 1.21 14.33
C GLU A 110 12.43 1.23 13.59
N MET A 111 12.03 2.40 13.04
CA MET A 111 10.86 2.52 12.17
C MET A 111 10.99 1.70 10.88
N GLN A 112 12.22 1.51 10.36
CA GLN A 112 12.47 0.72 9.15
C GLN A 112 12.30 -0.79 9.42
N GLN A 113 12.76 -1.28 10.57
CA GLN A 113 12.58 -2.69 10.94
C GLN A 113 11.11 -3.03 11.24
N ALA A 114 10.35 -2.07 11.76
CA ALA A 114 8.91 -2.19 11.95
C ALA A 114 8.13 -2.06 10.63
N SER A 115 8.67 -1.33 9.62
CA SER A 115 8.00 -1.16 8.34
C SER A 115 7.90 -2.42 7.50
N ASP A 116 8.80 -3.38 7.70
CA ASP A 116 8.89 -4.58 6.86
C ASP A 116 7.79 -5.63 7.16
N LYS A 117 6.97 -5.43 8.21
CA LYS A 117 5.91 -6.38 8.59
C LYS A 117 4.50 -5.98 8.19
N SER A 118 4.20 -4.69 8.11
CA SER A 118 2.85 -4.20 7.80
C SER A 118 2.89 -2.95 6.93
N VAL A 119 2.14 -2.98 5.83
CA VAL A 119 1.93 -1.81 4.96
C VAL A 119 0.99 -0.85 5.68
N ILE A 120 1.38 0.41 5.85
CA ILE A 120 0.49 1.42 6.43
C ILE A 120 0.19 2.45 5.35
N ILE A 121 -1.07 2.71 5.06
CA ILE A 121 -1.50 3.71 4.08
C ILE A 121 -2.30 4.75 4.84
N SER A 122 -1.86 6.00 4.75
CA SER A 122 -2.51 7.15 5.36
C SER A 122 -3.10 8.04 4.29
N GLU A 123 -4.38 8.32 4.42
CA GLU A 123 -5.05 9.33 3.61
C GLU A 123 -4.61 10.74 4.03
N ILE A 124 -4.32 11.59 3.06
CA ILE A 124 -3.97 13.01 3.21
C ILE A 124 -4.78 13.83 2.21
N LEU A 125 -5.59 14.75 2.73
CA LEU A 125 -6.52 15.55 1.95
C LEU A 125 -5.82 16.76 1.30
N ASP A 126 -4.86 17.40 1.97
CA ASP A 126 -4.13 18.57 1.42
C ASP A 126 -2.85 18.14 0.68
N PRO A 127 -2.74 18.39 -0.64
CA PRO A 127 -1.53 18.12 -1.41
C PRO A 127 -0.28 18.83 -0.89
N ARG A 128 -0.44 19.98 -0.22
CA ARG A 128 0.69 20.71 0.38
C ARG A 128 1.31 19.93 1.53
N THR A 129 0.49 19.25 2.33
CA THR A 129 0.96 18.36 3.41
C THR A 129 1.78 17.22 2.82
N LYS A 130 1.29 16.57 1.75
CA LYS A 130 2.05 15.53 1.04
C LYS A 130 3.41 16.04 0.54
N ASN A 131 3.45 17.23 -0.06
CA ASN A 131 4.69 17.82 -0.56
C ASN A 131 5.71 18.08 0.55
N LEU A 132 5.27 18.49 1.75
CA LEU A 132 6.15 18.63 2.91
C LEU A 132 6.71 17.28 3.38
N LEU A 133 5.91 16.21 3.29
CA LEU A 133 6.31 14.87 3.68
C LEU A 133 7.21 14.18 2.65
N SER A 134 7.25 14.64 1.40
CA SER A 134 8.06 14.07 0.30
C SER A 134 9.55 13.97 0.61
N MET A 135 10.07 14.82 1.50
CA MET A 135 11.48 14.80 1.93
C MET A 135 11.74 13.79 3.06
N SER A 136 10.71 13.13 3.56
CA SER A 136 10.77 12.15 4.64
C SER A 136 10.37 10.77 4.16
N LYS A 137 10.85 9.73 4.85
CA LYS A 137 10.42 8.34 4.64
C LYS A 137 8.93 8.09 4.93
N ILE A 138 8.19 9.10 5.39
CA ILE A 138 6.75 9.04 5.63
C ILE A 138 5.97 9.12 4.31
N SER A 139 6.56 9.69 3.26
CA SER A 139 5.90 9.87 1.96
C SER A 139 5.50 8.56 1.27
N ASP A 140 6.19 7.46 1.52
CA ASP A 140 5.86 6.13 0.97
C ASP A 140 4.52 5.58 1.49
N TYR A 141 3.98 6.18 2.55
CA TYR A 141 2.79 5.72 3.26
C TYR A 141 1.62 6.69 3.12
N VAL A 142 1.70 7.66 2.20
CA VAL A 142 0.72 8.74 2.07
C VAL A 142 0.05 8.71 0.69
N LEU A 143 -1.27 8.57 0.70
CA LEU A 143 -2.12 8.72 -0.48
C LEU A 143 -2.89 10.03 -0.38
N SER A 144 -2.89 10.83 -1.45
CA SER A 144 -3.59 12.12 -1.46
C SER A 144 -4.58 12.30 -2.60
N ASN A 145 -5.42 13.32 -2.44
CA ASN A 145 -6.36 13.80 -3.47
C ASN A 145 -5.68 14.33 -4.76
N GLU A 146 -4.35 14.28 -4.84
CA GLU A 146 -3.62 14.47 -6.10
C GLU A 146 -3.98 13.37 -7.12
N LEU A 147 -4.24 12.13 -6.67
CA LEU A 147 -4.68 11.04 -7.56
C LEU A 147 -6.00 11.39 -8.26
N VAL A 148 -6.93 12.01 -7.53
CA VAL A 148 -8.21 12.49 -8.08
C VAL A 148 -7.98 13.58 -9.12
N SER A 149 -7.08 14.53 -8.82
CA SER A 149 -6.71 15.59 -9.76
C SER A 149 -6.11 15.03 -11.06
N MET A 150 -5.27 13.99 -10.96
CA MET A 150 -4.69 13.31 -12.12
C MET A 150 -5.75 12.57 -12.94
N ALA A 151 -6.67 11.85 -12.28
CA ALA A 151 -7.77 11.17 -12.97
C ALA A 151 -8.66 12.17 -13.72
N LEU A 152 -9.02 13.29 -13.08
CA LEU A 152 -9.81 14.35 -13.72
C LEU A 152 -9.09 14.95 -14.94
N ALA A 153 -7.78 15.18 -14.85
CA ALA A 153 -6.99 15.67 -15.97
C ALA A 153 -6.98 14.66 -17.13
N MET A 154 -6.77 13.36 -16.84
CA MET A 154 -6.80 12.30 -17.85
C MET A 154 -8.14 12.24 -18.59
N VAL A 155 -9.25 12.31 -17.86
CA VAL A 155 -10.61 12.29 -18.43
C VAL A 155 -10.92 13.58 -19.19
N ALA A 156 -10.40 14.72 -18.73
CA ALA A 156 -10.54 16.00 -19.43
C ALA A 156 -9.80 16.03 -20.78
N GLU A 157 -8.65 15.36 -20.87
CA GLU A 157 -7.90 15.20 -22.13
C GLU A 157 -8.59 14.21 -23.08
N ASP A 158 -9.04 13.06 -22.57
CA ASP A 158 -9.82 12.09 -23.35
C ASP A 158 -10.88 11.39 -22.50
N ARG A 159 -12.15 11.66 -22.83
CA ARG A 159 -13.31 11.09 -22.12
C ARG A 159 -13.35 9.55 -22.14
N GLN A 160 -12.75 8.90 -23.14
CA GLN A 160 -12.74 7.44 -23.26
C GLN A 160 -11.88 6.79 -22.17
N ILE A 161 -10.97 7.56 -21.55
CA ILE A 161 -10.15 7.09 -20.44
C ILE A 161 -10.98 6.87 -19.17
N ASN A 162 -12.14 7.52 -19.04
CA ASN A 162 -13.02 7.29 -17.90
C ASN A 162 -13.45 5.82 -17.84
N ASP A 163 -13.84 5.22 -18.97
CA ASP A 163 -14.24 3.81 -19.03
C ASP A 163 -13.09 2.86 -18.64
N VAL A 164 -11.86 3.19 -19.05
CA VAL A 164 -10.65 2.42 -18.69
C VAL A 164 -10.35 2.51 -17.20
N LEU A 165 -10.46 3.71 -16.61
CA LEU A 165 -10.24 3.91 -15.17
C LEU A 165 -11.35 3.24 -14.35
N GLU A 166 -12.61 3.32 -14.80
CA GLU A 166 -13.73 2.64 -14.16
C GLU A 166 -13.53 1.12 -14.13
N GLU A 167 -13.08 0.50 -15.23
CA GLU A 167 -12.77 -0.93 -15.25
C GLU A 167 -11.62 -1.28 -14.30
N LEU A 168 -10.50 -0.52 -14.34
CA LEU A 168 -9.32 -0.80 -13.51
C LEU A 168 -9.55 -0.63 -11.99
N PHE A 169 -10.56 0.15 -11.59
CA PHE A 169 -10.93 0.35 -10.19
C PHE A 169 -12.16 -0.46 -9.76
N ALA A 170 -12.83 -1.12 -10.69
CA ALA A 170 -13.97 -1.98 -10.39
C ALA A 170 -13.51 -3.27 -9.69
N GLU A 171 -14.44 -3.91 -8.97
CA GLU A 171 -14.18 -5.23 -8.41
C GLU A 171 -14.22 -6.36 -9.45
N GLU A 172 -14.94 -6.13 -10.55
CA GLU A 172 -15.09 -7.04 -11.70
C GLU A 172 -14.24 -6.56 -12.88
N GLY A 173 -13.78 -7.49 -13.71
CA GLY A 173 -13.01 -7.17 -14.92
C GLY A 173 -11.50 -7.18 -14.70
N ASN A 174 -10.78 -6.38 -15.47
CA ASN A 174 -9.32 -6.33 -15.44
C ASN A 174 -8.81 -5.39 -14.34
N GLU A 175 -7.89 -5.86 -13.52
CA GLU A 175 -7.18 -5.06 -12.53
C GLU A 175 -5.65 -5.15 -12.69
N LEU A 176 -4.93 -4.29 -11.97
CA LEU A 176 -3.47 -4.27 -11.98
C LEU A 176 -2.91 -5.23 -10.93
N HIS A 177 -2.10 -6.18 -11.36
CA HIS A 177 -1.40 -7.12 -10.49
C HIS A 177 0.12 -6.99 -10.57
N ILE A 178 0.78 -7.28 -9.46
CA ILE A 178 2.21 -7.58 -9.41
C ILE A 178 2.35 -9.09 -9.35
N ARG A 179 3.04 -9.68 -10.33
CA ARG A 179 3.22 -11.12 -10.49
C ARG A 179 4.68 -11.49 -10.32
N GLU A 180 4.94 -12.61 -9.66
CA GLU A 180 6.28 -13.17 -9.50
C GLU A 180 6.84 -13.64 -10.85
N ALA A 181 8.17 -13.60 -11.01
CA ALA A 181 8.81 -13.92 -12.29
C ALA A 181 8.76 -15.41 -12.66
N ASP A 182 8.65 -16.31 -11.68
CA ASP A 182 8.57 -17.77 -11.87
C ASP A 182 7.38 -18.21 -12.74
N LEU A 183 6.33 -17.38 -12.79
CA LEU A 183 5.16 -17.54 -13.63
C LEU A 183 5.44 -17.43 -15.13
N TYR A 184 6.55 -16.78 -15.52
CA TYR A 184 6.87 -16.45 -16.90
C TYR A 184 8.22 -16.97 -17.36
N LEU A 185 9.18 -17.18 -16.46
CA LEU A 185 10.56 -17.48 -16.81
C LEU A 185 11.27 -18.34 -15.76
N HIS A 186 12.42 -18.89 -16.15
CA HIS A 186 13.33 -19.61 -15.24
C HIS A 186 14.49 -18.72 -14.76
N GLU A 187 15.12 -19.09 -13.63
CA GLU A 187 16.26 -18.34 -13.08
C GLU A 187 17.39 -18.20 -14.10
N GLY A 188 17.82 -16.97 -14.36
CA GLY A 188 18.92 -16.66 -15.28
C GLY A 188 18.55 -16.77 -16.76
N GLU A 189 17.28 -16.91 -17.11
CA GLU A 189 16.83 -16.99 -18.50
C GLU A 189 17.03 -15.65 -19.23
N GLU A 190 17.51 -15.71 -20.47
CA GLU A 190 17.76 -14.52 -21.31
C GLU A 190 16.61 -14.28 -22.30
N LEU A 191 15.72 -13.37 -21.93
CA LEU A 191 14.52 -13.03 -22.68
C LEU A 191 14.41 -11.52 -22.88
N SER A 192 13.81 -11.14 -24.00
CA SER A 192 13.32 -9.80 -24.27
C SER A 192 11.97 -9.57 -23.59
N PHE A 193 11.60 -8.30 -23.39
CA PHE A 193 10.31 -7.95 -22.80
C PHE A 193 9.13 -8.46 -23.66
N TYR A 194 9.27 -8.47 -24.99
CA TYR A 194 8.24 -9.05 -25.86
C TYR A 194 8.10 -10.56 -25.71
N GLU A 195 9.20 -11.30 -25.51
CA GLU A 195 9.12 -12.74 -25.26
C GLU A 195 8.35 -13.03 -23.96
N ILE A 196 8.57 -12.22 -22.91
CA ILE A 196 7.81 -12.32 -21.64
C ILE A 196 6.34 -11.98 -21.86
N LEU A 197 6.05 -10.89 -22.59
CA LEU A 197 4.68 -10.49 -22.91
C LEU A 197 3.93 -11.61 -23.65
N LEU A 198 4.57 -12.29 -24.61
CA LEU A 198 3.98 -13.43 -25.32
C LEU A 198 3.65 -14.61 -24.39
N ARG A 199 4.50 -14.88 -23.39
CA ARG A 199 4.22 -15.92 -22.38
C ARG A 199 3.04 -15.53 -21.48
N ALA A 200 3.02 -14.28 -21.01
CA ALA A 200 1.91 -13.76 -20.22
C ALA A 200 0.57 -13.79 -20.98
N ARG A 201 0.57 -13.54 -22.31
CA ARG A 201 -0.63 -13.68 -23.14
C ARG A 201 -1.23 -15.09 -23.12
N GLN A 202 -0.43 -16.15 -22.92
CA GLN A 202 -0.94 -17.53 -22.79
C GLN A 202 -1.80 -17.70 -21.53
N ARG A 203 -1.61 -16.82 -20.54
CA ARG A 203 -2.37 -16.73 -19.29
C ARG A 203 -3.44 -15.64 -19.33
N ARG A 204 -3.70 -15.06 -20.51
CA ARG A 204 -4.59 -13.90 -20.74
C ARG A 204 -4.16 -12.60 -20.07
N GLU A 205 -2.95 -12.52 -19.54
CA GLU A 205 -2.43 -11.32 -18.88
C GLU A 205 -1.79 -10.36 -19.90
N ILE A 206 -1.71 -9.07 -19.57
CA ILE A 206 -1.01 -8.05 -20.37
C ILE A 206 0.10 -7.46 -19.51
N VAL A 207 1.35 -7.83 -19.79
CA VAL A 207 2.51 -7.26 -19.08
C VAL A 207 2.74 -5.83 -19.58
N ILE A 208 2.65 -4.87 -18.66
CA ILE A 208 2.86 -3.44 -18.93
C ILE A 208 4.20 -2.95 -18.41
N GLY A 209 4.87 -3.70 -17.54
CA GLY A 209 6.15 -3.29 -16.96
C GLY A 209 6.77 -4.35 -16.07
N TYR A 210 7.88 -3.98 -15.42
CA TYR A 210 8.57 -4.83 -14.46
C TYR A 210 9.29 -4.00 -13.39
N ARG A 211 9.59 -4.61 -12.25
CA ARG A 211 10.53 -4.08 -11.26
C ARG A 211 11.61 -5.12 -11.03
N LEU A 212 12.85 -4.70 -11.25
CA LEU A 212 14.02 -5.54 -10.97
C LEU A 212 14.20 -5.67 -9.46
N SER A 213 14.76 -6.78 -9.02
CA SER A 213 15.02 -7.07 -7.60
C SER A 213 15.86 -6.00 -6.88
N ASN A 214 16.73 -5.30 -7.61
CA ASN A 214 17.60 -4.23 -7.09
C ASN A 214 17.09 -2.81 -7.41
N ALA A 215 15.91 -2.68 -8.00
CA ALA A 215 15.33 -1.39 -8.36
C ALA A 215 14.24 -0.98 -7.36
N GLU A 216 14.31 0.26 -6.89
CA GLU A 216 13.27 0.80 -6.00
C GLU A 216 11.94 1.03 -6.73
N LYS A 217 11.99 1.38 -8.02
CA LYS A 217 10.81 1.76 -8.81
C LYS A 217 10.55 0.76 -9.94
N ALA A 218 9.27 0.49 -10.18
CA ALA A 218 8.84 -0.25 -11.36
C ALA A 218 9.02 0.60 -12.62
N MET A 219 9.40 -0.04 -13.72
CA MET A 219 9.47 0.55 -15.04
C MET A 219 8.24 0.11 -15.85
N ILE A 220 7.30 1.04 -16.00
CA ILE A 220 6.14 0.85 -16.88
C ILE A 220 6.53 1.25 -18.30
N ASN A 221 6.09 0.46 -19.27
CA ASN A 221 6.37 0.64 -20.70
C ASN A 221 7.88 0.78 -21.01
N PRO A 222 8.70 -0.26 -20.78
CA PRO A 222 10.14 -0.19 -20.99
C PRO A 222 10.49 0.15 -22.46
N PRO A 223 11.53 0.97 -22.73
CA PRO A 223 11.83 1.45 -24.08
C PRO A 223 12.41 0.35 -24.99
N ALA A 224 13.36 -0.44 -24.50
CA ALA A 224 14.09 -1.43 -25.29
C ALA A 224 13.44 -2.83 -25.21
N LYS A 225 12.25 -2.99 -25.82
CA LYS A 225 11.42 -4.20 -25.65
C LYS A 225 11.96 -5.47 -26.32
N THR A 226 12.82 -5.32 -27.32
CA THR A 226 13.42 -6.42 -28.10
C THR A 226 14.78 -6.86 -27.56
N GLU A 227 15.42 -6.04 -26.73
CA GLU A 227 16.73 -6.37 -26.17
C GLU A 227 16.58 -7.50 -25.15
N LYS A 228 17.41 -8.53 -25.31
CA LYS A 228 17.44 -9.64 -24.37
C LYS A 228 18.14 -9.22 -23.09
N ARG A 229 17.54 -9.62 -21.98
CA ARG A 229 18.06 -9.39 -20.63
C ARG A 229 18.03 -10.71 -19.88
N ARG A 230 19.01 -10.88 -19.00
CA ARG A 230 19.01 -11.95 -18.01
C ARG A 230 18.10 -11.57 -16.85
N TRP A 231 17.09 -12.39 -16.60
CA TRP A 231 16.11 -12.17 -15.53
C TRP A 231 16.41 -13.03 -14.30
N SER A 232 15.98 -12.58 -13.14
CA SER A 232 16.02 -13.34 -11.88
C SER A 232 14.59 -13.63 -11.41
N LEU A 233 14.40 -14.71 -10.66
CA LEU A 233 13.12 -15.03 -10.03
C LEU A 233 12.72 -14.00 -8.96
N LYS A 234 13.66 -13.17 -8.52
CA LYS A 234 13.39 -12.03 -7.60
C LYS A 234 12.82 -10.80 -8.30
N ASP A 235 12.86 -10.77 -9.63
CA ASP A 235 12.20 -9.71 -10.38
C ASP A 235 10.68 -9.92 -10.34
N VAL A 236 9.92 -8.85 -10.52
CA VAL A 236 8.45 -8.91 -10.56
C VAL A 236 7.92 -8.21 -11.79
N PHE A 237 6.82 -8.69 -12.33
CA PHE A 237 6.15 -8.13 -13.50
C PHE A 237 4.86 -7.42 -13.12
N VAL A 238 4.61 -6.29 -13.76
CA VAL A 238 3.36 -5.53 -13.60
C VAL A 238 2.45 -5.90 -14.76
N VAL A 239 1.27 -6.44 -14.45
CA VAL A 239 0.33 -6.95 -15.44
C VAL A 239 -1.07 -6.39 -15.23
N ILE A 240 -1.83 -6.33 -16.32
CA ILE A 240 -3.28 -6.16 -16.30
C ILE A 240 -3.89 -7.53 -16.56
N ALA A 241 -4.77 -7.98 -15.67
CA ALA A 241 -5.40 -9.30 -15.74
C ALA A 241 -6.75 -9.31 -15.00
N GLU A 242 -7.61 -10.25 -15.34
CA GLU A 242 -8.82 -10.54 -14.56
C GLU A 242 -8.47 -11.31 -13.27
N LYS A 243 -9.32 -11.17 -12.25
CA LYS A 243 -9.24 -11.97 -11.02
C LYS A 243 -9.41 -13.46 -11.31
N GLU A 244 -8.62 -14.29 -10.61
CA GLU A 244 -8.73 -15.76 -10.62
C GLU A 244 -9.93 -16.26 -9.80
#